data_AF-A0A811S088-F1
#
_entry.id   AF-A0A811S088-F1
#
_cell.length_a   1.000
_cell.length_b   1.000
_cell.length_c   1.000
_cell.angle_alpha   90.00
_cell.angle_beta   90.00
_cell.angle_gamma   90.00
#
_symmetry.space_group_name_H-M   'P 1'
#
loop_
_entity.id
_entity.type
_entity.pdbx_description
1 polymer ?
#
loop_
_entity_poly.entity_id
_entity_poly.type
_entity_poly.pdbx_seq_one_letter_code
_entity_poly.pdbx_strand_id
1 'polypeptide(L)'
;MVSAVEDFGISNLKLKDMIDFCKDIDIKGFLSDVKQALLSALDTEYEKNPFEGAAAVPKRTVRVLDTASSASAGSSDGLPREDITAKITPTLLKNLGSPDWKVRLESIDAITKIVEEANKRIQPTGTADLFSALRGRLYDSNKNLVMATLSTIGSLASAMGPSVEKSSKGILVDVLKCLGDNKKHMRECTLTALDSWVAAAQLDKMVPYIIVSLGDQKTGSEG
;
A
#
# COMPACT_ATOMS: atom_id res chain seq x y z
N MET A 1 7.72 26.25 -12.58
CA MET A 1 6.87 25.04 -12.73
C MET A 1 6.82 24.20 -11.43
N VAL A 2 7.04 24.83 -10.26
CA VAL A 2 7.03 24.18 -8.94
C VAL A 2 5.82 24.62 -8.09
N SER A 3 5.00 25.55 -8.60
CA SER A 3 3.96 26.22 -7.78
C SER A 3 2.53 25.73 -8.01
N ALA A 4 2.31 24.61 -8.71
CA ALA A 4 0.96 24.09 -8.98
C ALA A 4 0.59 22.86 -8.14
N VAL A 5 1.52 22.36 -7.32
CA VAL A 5 1.32 21.15 -6.48
C VAL A 5 0.80 21.51 -5.08
N GLU A 6 0.94 22.77 -4.65
CA GLU A 6 0.58 23.19 -3.29
C GLU A 6 -0.92 23.52 -3.12
N ASP A 7 -1.66 23.77 -4.22
CA ASP A 7 -3.07 24.20 -4.17
C ASP A 7 -4.10 23.08 -4.41
N PHE A 8 -3.68 21.86 -4.75
CA PHE A 8 -4.61 20.74 -4.84
C PHE A 8 -4.66 20.04 -3.49
N GLY A 9 -5.75 20.19 -2.74
CA GLY A 9 -5.93 19.56 -1.44
C GLY A 9 -5.69 18.04 -1.45
N ILE A 10 -4.46 17.63 -1.16
CA ILE A 10 -3.98 16.23 -1.14
C ILE A 10 -4.59 15.45 0.04
N SER A 11 -5.35 16.11 0.91
CA SER A 11 -5.93 15.52 2.11
C SER A 11 -7.09 14.53 1.85
N ASN A 12 -7.55 14.35 0.61
CA ASN A 12 -8.67 13.43 0.30
C ASN A 12 -8.56 12.63 -1.01
N LEU A 13 -7.39 12.60 -1.67
CA LEU A 13 -7.26 11.81 -2.90
C LEU A 13 -7.07 10.33 -2.53
N LYS A 14 -8.03 9.46 -2.88
CA LYS A 14 -7.85 8.01 -2.69
C LYS A 14 -6.69 7.58 -3.58
N LEU A 15 -5.82 6.69 -3.11
CA LEU A 15 -4.70 6.16 -3.91
C LEU A 15 -5.18 5.63 -5.28
N LYS A 16 -6.42 5.13 -5.34
CA LYS A 16 -7.14 4.78 -6.57
C LYS A 16 -7.22 5.93 -7.57
N ASP A 17 -7.57 7.14 -7.13
CA ASP A 17 -7.71 8.32 -8.00
C ASP A 17 -6.33 8.80 -8.49
N MET A 18 -5.27 8.61 -7.70
CA MET A 18 -3.90 8.89 -8.15
C MET A 18 -3.40 7.85 -9.16
N ILE A 19 -3.76 6.57 -8.96
CA ILE A 19 -3.49 5.52 -9.94
C ILE A 19 -4.27 5.76 -11.23
N ASP A 20 -5.53 6.20 -11.15
CA ASP A 20 -6.33 6.58 -12.30
C ASP A 20 -5.77 7.85 -12.97
N PHE A 21 -5.29 8.82 -12.21
CA PHE A 21 -4.56 9.99 -12.72
C PHE A 21 -3.23 9.61 -13.40
N CYS A 22 -2.50 8.62 -12.88
CA CYS A 22 -1.33 8.05 -13.54
C CYS A 22 -1.71 7.24 -14.80
N LYS A 23 -2.95 6.75 -14.93
CA LYS A 23 -3.45 6.21 -16.20
C LYS A 23 -3.72 7.31 -17.23
N ASP A 24 -4.11 8.49 -16.78
CA ASP A 24 -4.39 9.64 -17.65
C ASP A 24 -3.12 10.41 -18.08
N ILE A 25 -2.05 10.40 -17.29
CA ILE A 25 -0.73 11.01 -17.60
C ILE A 25 0.11 10.08 -18.49
N ASP A 26 -0.37 9.80 -19.69
CA ASP A 26 0.44 9.19 -20.77
C ASP A 26 0.67 7.67 -20.71
N ILE A 27 -0.34 6.89 -20.30
CA ILE A 27 -0.43 5.47 -20.69
C ILE A 27 -0.82 5.31 -22.17
N LYS A 28 -1.38 6.36 -22.80
CA LYS A 28 -1.82 6.31 -24.21
C LYS A 28 -0.67 6.07 -25.19
N GLY A 29 0.52 6.62 -24.93
CA GLY A 29 1.72 6.29 -25.70
C GLY A 29 2.17 4.83 -25.53
N PHE A 30 1.84 4.20 -24.41
CA PHE A 30 2.19 2.81 -24.08
C PHE A 30 1.18 1.78 -24.62
N LEU A 31 -0.01 2.21 -25.02
CA LEU A 31 -1.08 1.37 -25.57
C LEU A 31 -1.09 1.30 -27.10
N SER A 32 -0.15 1.93 -27.80
CA SER A 32 -0.06 1.85 -29.27
C SER A 32 0.17 0.43 -29.78
N ASP A 33 0.73 -0.46 -28.95
CA ASP A 33 0.94 -1.88 -29.26
C ASP A 33 -0.25 -2.79 -28.87
N VAL A 34 -1.29 -2.25 -28.24
CA VAL A 34 -2.53 -3.00 -27.99
C VAL A 34 -3.41 -2.91 -29.23
N LYS A 35 -3.62 -4.05 -29.89
CA LYS A 35 -4.47 -4.14 -31.10
C LYS A 35 -5.80 -3.43 -30.88
N GLN A 36 -6.11 -2.49 -31.77
CA GLN A 36 -7.32 -1.64 -31.76
C GLN A 36 -8.64 -2.40 -31.48
N ALA A 37 -8.71 -3.68 -31.88
CA ALA A 37 -9.87 -4.54 -31.63
C ALA A 37 -10.14 -4.81 -30.13
N LEU A 38 -9.11 -4.86 -29.28
CA LEU A 38 -9.28 -5.06 -27.83
C LEU A 38 -9.73 -3.77 -27.14
N LEU A 39 -9.28 -2.61 -27.62
CA LEU A 39 -9.74 -1.30 -27.13
C LEU A 39 -11.22 -1.09 -27.45
N SER A 40 -11.63 -1.36 -28.69
CA SER A 40 -13.06 -1.27 -29.06
C SER A 40 -13.93 -2.29 -28.32
N ALA A 41 -13.41 -3.47 -27.98
CA ALA A 41 -14.14 -4.44 -27.16
C ALA A 41 -14.31 -3.94 -25.71
N LEU A 42 -13.31 -3.25 -25.15
CA LEU A 42 -13.36 -2.67 -23.81
C LEU A 42 -14.32 -1.48 -23.75
N ASP A 43 -14.32 -0.61 -24.76
CA ASP A 43 -15.27 0.52 -24.87
C ASP A 43 -16.72 0.01 -25.05
N THR A 44 -16.90 -1.08 -25.81
CA THR A 44 -18.21 -1.72 -26.00
C THR A 44 -18.72 -2.36 -24.70
N GLU A 45 -17.82 -2.93 -23.89
CA GLU A 45 -18.16 -3.45 -22.56
C GLU A 45 -18.47 -2.32 -21.55
N TYR A 46 -17.80 -1.17 -21.67
CA TYR A 46 -18.05 -0.01 -20.82
C TYR A 46 -19.43 0.61 -21.08
N GLU A 47 -19.82 0.76 -22.34
CA GLU A 47 -21.17 1.22 -22.74
C GLU A 47 -22.28 0.22 -22.33
N LYS A 48 -21.96 -1.08 -22.27
CA LYS A 48 -22.91 -2.12 -21.85
C LYS A 48 -23.15 -2.20 -20.35
N ASN A 49 -22.29 -1.57 -19.54
CA ASN A 49 -22.44 -1.52 -18.09
C ASN A 49 -22.42 -0.07 -17.58
N PRO A 50 -23.49 0.71 -17.82
CA PRO A 50 -23.68 1.98 -17.12
C PRO A 50 -23.74 1.69 -15.62
N PHE A 51 -22.80 2.22 -14.86
CA PHE A 51 -22.86 2.19 -13.41
C PHE A 51 -24.07 3.02 -12.95
N GLU A 52 -25.20 2.35 -12.71
CA GLU A 52 -26.41 2.94 -12.10
C GLU A 52 -26.25 2.96 -10.57
N GLY A 53 -25.45 3.91 -10.08
CA GLY A 53 -25.47 4.32 -8.68
C GLY A 53 -26.46 5.46 -8.51
N ALA A 54 -27.74 5.14 -8.31
CA ALA A 54 -28.82 6.10 -8.16
C ALA A 54 -28.50 7.19 -7.12
N ALA A 55 -28.63 8.45 -7.57
CA ALA A 55 -28.70 9.63 -6.73
C ALA A 55 -29.94 9.56 -5.83
N ALA A 56 -29.75 9.58 -4.51
CA ALA A 56 -30.80 9.88 -3.55
C ALA A 56 -30.29 10.95 -2.58
N VAL A 57 -30.71 12.19 -2.84
CA VAL A 57 -30.48 13.38 -2.00
C VAL A 57 -31.49 13.37 -0.84
N PRO A 58 -31.06 13.35 0.44
CA PRO A 58 -31.92 13.81 1.52
C PRO A 58 -31.68 15.32 1.71
N LYS A 59 -32.64 16.13 1.25
CA LYS A 59 -32.70 17.56 1.57
C LYS A 59 -32.81 17.74 3.08
N ARG A 60 -31.86 18.43 3.71
CA ARG A 60 -32.07 19.04 5.02
C ARG A 60 -31.54 20.47 5.00
N THR A 61 -32.48 21.40 5.12
CA THR A 61 -32.28 22.86 5.16
C THR A 61 -31.33 23.23 6.30
N VAL A 62 -30.17 23.81 5.94
CA VAL A 62 -29.24 24.40 6.91
C VAL A 62 -29.71 25.83 7.20
N ARG A 63 -30.18 26.08 8.43
CA ARG A 63 -30.13 27.43 9.01
C ARG A 63 -28.74 27.58 9.63
N VAL A 64 -28.02 28.58 9.14
CA VAL A 64 -26.78 29.10 9.70
C VAL A 64 -27.03 29.45 11.17
N LEU A 65 -26.22 28.89 12.07
CA LEU A 65 -25.84 29.54 13.32
C LEU A 65 -24.46 29.03 13.73
N ASP A 66 -23.56 29.97 13.98
CA ASP A 66 -22.19 29.79 14.44
C ASP A 66 -22.07 28.82 15.61
N THR A 67 -21.14 27.87 15.53
CA THR A 67 -20.54 27.22 16.70
C THR A 67 -19.15 26.71 16.32
N ALA A 68 -18.18 27.09 17.16
CA ALA A 68 -16.74 26.95 17.00
C ALA A 68 -16.27 25.60 16.42
N SER A 69 -15.25 25.70 15.56
CA SER A 69 -14.42 24.57 15.12
C SER A 69 -13.82 23.85 16.32
N SER A 70 -14.43 22.75 16.71
CA SER A 70 -13.76 21.68 17.45
C SER A 70 -13.10 20.76 16.43
N ALA A 71 -11.80 20.88 16.29
CA ALA A 71 -10.96 19.81 15.76
C ALA A 71 -11.05 18.62 16.73
N SER A 72 -12.00 17.71 16.51
CA SER A 72 -11.91 16.38 17.09
C SER A 72 -11.07 15.51 16.15
N ALA A 73 -9.76 15.71 16.23
CA ALA A 73 -8.82 14.64 15.92
C ALA A 73 -9.27 13.41 16.71
N GLY A 74 -9.37 12.28 16.01
CA GLY A 74 -9.94 11.05 16.54
C GLY A 74 -9.39 10.71 17.93
N SER A 75 -10.32 10.38 18.82
CA SER A 75 -10.04 9.63 20.04
C SER A 75 -9.47 8.26 19.67
N SER A 76 -8.20 8.24 19.27
CA SER A 76 -7.37 7.04 19.20
C SER A 76 -6.99 6.71 20.63
N ASP A 77 -7.74 5.75 21.19
CA ASP A 77 -7.48 4.92 22.37
C ASP A 77 -6.14 5.19 23.09
N GLY A 78 -6.13 5.37 24.40
CA GLY A 78 -5.01 5.94 25.17
C GLY A 78 -3.84 5.02 25.54
N LEU A 79 -3.64 3.87 24.89
CA LEU A 79 -2.56 2.95 25.22
C LEU A 79 -1.21 3.34 24.57
N PRO A 80 -0.09 3.17 25.29
CA PRO A 80 1.24 3.40 24.74
C PRO A 80 1.58 2.38 23.64
N ARG A 81 2.51 2.76 22.75
CA ARG A 81 3.10 1.84 21.77
C ARG A 81 3.98 0.80 22.48
N GLU A 82 3.76 -0.47 22.21
CA GLU A 82 4.50 -1.60 22.77
C GLU A 82 5.85 -1.80 22.07
N ASP A 83 6.89 -2.11 22.85
CA ASP A 83 8.16 -2.56 22.31
C ASP A 83 8.13 -4.06 22.03
N ILE A 84 8.22 -4.44 20.76
CA ILE A 84 8.18 -5.83 20.32
C ILE A 84 9.58 -6.46 20.12
N THR A 85 10.66 -5.73 20.43
CA THR A 85 12.04 -6.17 20.16
C THR A 85 12.34 -7.56 20.74
N ALA A 86 11.86 -7.85 21.95
CA ALA A 86 12.06 -9.15 22.60
C ALA A 86 11.32 -10.31 21.90
N LYS A 87 10.23 -10.01 21.17
CA LYS A 87 9.46 -11.00 20.41
C LYS A 87 10.07 -11.27 19.02
N ILE A 88 10.82 -10.31 18.46
CA ILE A 88 11.55 -10.45 17.19
C ILE A 88 12.88 -11.17 17.44
N THR A 89 12.80 -12.49 17.63
CA THR A 89 13.99 -13.30 17.93
C THR A 89 14.89 -13.53 16.70
N PRO A 90 16.20 -13.74 16.87
CA PRO A 90 17.09 -14.12 15.77
C PRO A 90 16.63 -15.40 15.05
N THR A 91 16.04 -16.34 15.78
CA THR A 91 15.47 -17.58 15.23
C THR A 91 14.30 -17.28 14.29
N LEU A 92 13.39 -16.37 14.68
CA LEU A 92 12.28 -15.94 13.83
C LEU A 92 12.79 -15.35 12.52
N LEU A 93 13.79 -14.46 12.59
CA LEU A 93 14.39 -13.85 11.40
C LEU A 93 15.08 -14.89 10.50
N LYS A 94 15.78 -15.87 11.08
CA LYS A 94 16.39 -16.97 10.34
C LYS A 94 15.34 -17.86 9.66
N ASN A 95 14.23 -18.14 10.35
CA ASN A 95 13.17 -19.00 9.84
C ASN A 95 12.42 -18.39 8.66
N LEU A 96 12.33 -17.04 8.58
CA LEU A 96 11.88 -16.37 7.37
C LEU A 96 12.70 -16.82 6.16
N GLY A 97 14.02 -17.03 6.32
CA GLY A 97 14.96 -17.52 5.30
C GLY A 97 14.92 -19.02 4.99
N SER A 98 14.06 -19.81 5.65
CA SER A 98 14.09 -21.28 5.60
C SER A 98 13.87 -21.84 4.18
N PRO A 99 14.54 -22.95 3.81
CA PRO A 99 14.20 -23.67 2.57
C PRO A 99 12.77 -24.23 2.59
N ASP A 100 12.23 -24.57 3.77
CA ASP A 100 10.85 -25.03 3.90
C ASP A 100 9.88 -23.85 3.93
N TRP A 101 9.00 -23.80 2.92
CA TRP A 101 7.99 -22.74 2.77
C TRP A 101 6.98 -22.72 3.92
N LYS A 102 6.73 -23.85 4.60
CA LYS A 102 5.84 -23.88 5.77
C LYS A 102 6.45 -23.17 6.96
N VAL A 103 7.75 -23.37 7.20
CA VAL A 103 8.49 -22.64 8.24
C VAL A 103 8.50 -21.14 7.95
N ARG A 104 8.60 -20.75 6.67
CA ARG A 104 8.47 -19.33 6.27
C ARG A 104 7.07 -18.79 6.57
N LEU A 105 6.02 -19.54 6.22
CA LEU A 105 4.63 -19.14 6.50
C LEU A 105 4.39 -18.97 8.00
N GLU A 106 4.76 -19.97 8.80
CA GLU A 106 4.64 -19.92 10.27
C GLU A 106 5.36 -18.71 10.86
N SER A 107 6.50 -18.32 10.29
CA SER A 107 7.24 -17.13 10.72
C SER A 107 6.49 -15.84 10.37
N ILE A 108 5.90 -15.74 9.17
CA ILE A 108 5.08 -14.59 8.75
C ILE A 108 3.82 -14.49 9.63
N ASP A 109 3.17 -15.61 9.91
CA ASP A 109 1.99 -15.67 10.78
C ASP A 109 2.34 -15.30 12.23
N ALA A 110 3.50 -15.74 12.74
CA ALA A 110 3.99 -15.35 14.05
C ALA A 110 4.22 -13.82 14.15
N ILE A 111 4.78 -13.20 13.11
CA ILE A 111 4.96 -11.73 13.07
C ILE A 111 3.60 -11.03 13.08
N THR A 112 2.65 -11.50 12.28
CA THR A 112 1.29 -10.95 12.26
C THR A 112 0.64 -11.06 13.64
N LYS A 113 0.80 -12.20 14.31
CA LYS A 113 0.32 -12.41 15.68
C LYS A 113 0.97 -11.46 16.69
N ILE A 114 2.29 -11.23 16.59
CA ILE A 114 3.01 -10.28 17.46
C ILE A 114 2.42 -8.87 17.33
N VAL A 115 2.10 -8.44 16.11
CA VAL A 115 1.48 -7.11 15.87
C VAL A 115 0.07 -7.03 16.45
N GLU A 116 -0.73 -8.08 16.32
CA GLU A 116 -2.08 -8.17 16.90
C GLU A 116 -2.04 -8.17 18.44
N GLU A 117 -1.13 -8.95 19.04
CA GLU A 117 -0.90 -8.99 20.50
C GLU A 117 -0.48 -7.62 21.04
N ALA A 118 0.28 -6.85 20.26
CA ALA A 118 0.68 -5.48 20.57
C ALA A 118 -0.40 -4.42 20.25
N ASN A 119 -1.67 -4.85 20.14
CA ASN A 119 -2.82 -4.00 19.83
C ASN A 119 -2.62 -3.10 18.59
N LYS A 120 -1.84 -3.56 17.60
CA LYS A 120 -1.47 -2.77 16.41
C LYS A 120 -0.85 -1.42 16.76
N ARG A 121 -0.09 -1.35 17.85
CA ARG A 121 0.64 -0.15 18.26
C ARG A 121 2.03 -0.51 18.72
N ILE A 122 2.97 -0.49 17.80
CA ILE A 122 4.35 -0.92 18.06
C ILE A 122 5.32 0.26 18.00
N GLN A 123 6.42 0.15 18.74
CA GLN A 123 7.58 1.03 18.63
C GLN A 123 8.43 0.64 17.40
N PRO A 124 9.16 1.60 16.80
CA PRO A 124 10.06 1.30 15.68
C PRO A 124 11.32 0.53 16.08
N THR A 125 11.67 0.53 17.36
CA THR A 125 12.84 -0.18 17.90
C THR A 125 12.81 -1.66 17.49
N GLY A 126 13.93 -2.18 16.98
CA GLY A 126 14.06 -3.59 16.60
C GLY A 126 13.33 -4.00 15.30
N THR A 127 12.62 -3.10 14.62
CA THR A 127 11.85 -3.45 13.41
C THR A 127 12.64 -3.40 12.11
N ALA A 128 13.82 -2.76 12.09
CA ALA A 128 14.62 -2.61 10.86
C ALA A 128 15.08 -3.97 10.28
N ASP A 129 15.58 -4.86 11.13
CA ASP A 129 16.00 -6.20 10.69
C ASP A 129 14.81 -7.07 10.28
N LEU A 130 13.65 -6.85 10.91
CA LEU A 130 12.40 -7.49 10.52
C LEU A 130 11.97 -7.09 9.10
N PHE A 131 11.97 -5.79 8.78
CA PHE A 131 11.68 -5.32 7.42
C PHE A 131 12.71 -5.84 6.41
N SER A 132 13.99 -5.88 6.78
CA SER A 132 15.05 -6.46 5.94
C SER A 132 14.79 -7.93 5.61
N ALA A 133 14.41 -8.74 6.61
CA ALA A 133 14.09 -10.15 6.42
C ALA A 133 12.80 -10.36 5.59
N LEU A 134 11.75 -9.59 5.87
CA LEU A 134 10.48 -9.64 5.13
C LEU A 134 10.63 -9.19 3.67
N ARG A 135 11.51 -8.23 3.38
CA ARG A 135 11.82 -7.76 2.02
C ARG A 135 12.22 -8.93 1.11
N GLY A 136 13.01 -9.88 1.63
CA GLY A 136 13.39 -11.09 0.89
C GLY A 136 12.23 -12.04 0.59
N ARG A 137 11.05 -11.87 1.22
CA ARG A 137 9.84 -12.69 0.98
C ARG A 137 8.88 -12.07 -0.05
N LEU A 138 9.10 -10.81 -0.45
CA LEU A 138 8.41 -10.22 -1.60
C LEU A 138 8.80 -10.90 -2.94
N TYR A 139 9.94 -11.60 -2.93
CA TYR A 139 10.47 -12.35 -4.07
C TYR A 139 10.33 -13.87 -3.90
N ASP A 140 9.46 -14.33 -3.00
CA ASP A 140 9.28 -15.75 -2.76
C ASP A 140 8.72 -16.47 -4.00
N SER A 141 9.24 -17.67 -4.28
CA SER A 141 8.73 -18.51 -5.37
C SER A 141 7.27 -18.92 -5.14
N ASN A 142 6.83 -19.00 -3.88
CA ASN A 142 5.44 -19.22 -3.53
C ASN A 142 4.68 -17.89 -3.44
N LYS A 143 3.78 -17.66 -4.41
CA LYS A 143 2.98 -16.43 -4.48
C LYS A 143 2.05 -16.21 -3.28
N ASN A 144 1.64 -17.27 -2.57
CA ASN A 144 0.87 -17.11 -1.33
C ASN A 144 1.73 -16.50 -0.21
N LEU A 145 3.02 -16.83 -0.15
CA LEU A 145 3.95 -16.21 0.80
C LEU A 145 4.19 -14.74 0.47
N VAL A 146 4.27 -14.38 -0.82
CA VAL A 146 4.36 -12.97 -1.23
C VAL A 146 3.13 -12.19 -0.76
N MET A 147 1.91 -12.72 -0.96
CA MET A 147 0.67 -12.07 -0.50
C MET A 147 0.60 -11.94 1.02
N ALA A 148 0.97 -13.00 1.75
CA ALA A 148 1.05 -12.95 3.22
C ALA A 148 2.05 -11.89 3.68
N THR A 149 3.21 -11.82 3.03
CA THR A 149 4.25 -10.82 3.30
C THR A 149 3.74 -9.40 3.07
N LEU A 150 3.05 -9.14 1.95
CA LEU A 150 2.45 -7.83 1.66
C LEU A 150 1.45 -7.41 2.75
N SER A 151 0.60 -8.34 3.18
CA SER A 151 -0.36 -8.11 4.27
C SER A 151 0.35 -7.77 5.59
N THR A 152 1.37 -8.54 5.97
CA THR A 152 2.17 -8.30 7.18
C THR A 152 2.91 -6.96 7.13
N ILE A 153 3.46 -6.57 5.97
CA ILE A 153 4.12 -5.27 5.79
C ILE A 153 3.11 -4.13 5.97
N GLY A 154 1.91 -4.23 5.39
CA GLY A 154 0.85 -3.23 5.59
C GLY A 154 0.39 -3.13 7.05
N SER A 155 0.29 -4.27 7.74
CA SER A 155 -0.03 -4.33 9.17
C SER A 155 1.06 -3.66 10.03
N LEU A 156 2.34 -3.93 9.75
CA LEU A 156 3.46 -3.27 10.41
C LEU A 156 3.46 -1.76 10.17
N ALA A 157 3.22 -1.32 8.93
CA ALA A 157 3.12 0.10 8.61
C ALA A 157 2.02 0.79 9.42
N SER A 158 0.82 0.20 9.43
CA SER A 158 -0.31 0.69 10.24
C SER A 158 0.03 0.73 11.72
N ALA A 159 0.70 -0.30 12.23
CA ALA A 159 1.03 -0.40 13.64
C ALA A 159 2.11 0.59 14.09
N MET A 160 3.01 0.98 13.19
CA MET A 160 4.12 1.92 13.45
C MET A 160 3.78 3.38 13.19
N GLY A 161 2.81 3.64 12.30
CA GLY A 161 2.51 4.99 11.83
C GLY A 161 3.73 5.66 11.16
N PRO A 162 3.95 6.98 11.36
CA PRO A 162 4.98 7.73 10.63
C PRO A 162 6.41 7.21 10.81
N SER A 163 6.68 6.46 11.88
CA SER A 163 8.00 5.89 12.16
C SER A 163 8.42 4.75 11.20
N VAL A 164 7.48 4.23 10.39
CA VAL A 164 7.76 3.19 9.40
C VAL A 164 8.77 3.65 8.35
N GLU A 165 8.75 4.93 7.94
CA GLU A 165 9.61 5.46 6.87
C GLU A 165 11.10 5.28 7.18
N LYS A 166 11.49 5.54 8.43
CA LYS A 166 12.89 5.41 8.87
C LYS A 166 13.34 3.95 9.01
N SER A 167 12.39 3.06 9.32
CA SER A 167 12.67 1.68 9.73
C SER A 167 12.67 0.69 8.56
N SER A 168 12.16 1.09 7.40
CA SER A 168 11.82 0.17 6.30
C SER A 168 12.49 0.53 4.97
N LYS A 169 13.68 1.13 5.04
CA LYS A 169 14.41 1.64 3.87
C LYS A 169 14.45 0.65 2.71
N GLY A 170 13.96 1.10 1.55
CA GLY A 170 13.98 0.34 0.30
C GLY A 170 12.89 -0.72 0.14
N ILE A 171 12.09 -1.04 1.17
CA ILE A 171 11.02 -2.03 1.02
C ILE A 171 9.91 -1.53 0.12
N LEU A 172 9.63 -0.22 0.15
CA LEU A 172 8.51 0.36 -0.57
C LEU A 172 8.67 0.24 -2.09
N VAL A 173 9.90 0.37 -2.60
CA VAL A 173 10.22 0.15 -4.03
C VAL A 173 9.87 -1.28 -4.45
N ASP A 174 10.12 -2.26 -3.58
CA ASP A 174 9.84 -3.67 -3.89
C ASP A 174 8.36 -4.02 -3.73
N VAL A 175 7.66 -3.42 -2.78
CA VAL A 175 6.20 -3.50 -2.70
C VAL A 175 5.57 -2.92 -3.97
N LEU A 176 6.04 -1.77 -4.44
CA LEU A 176 5.54 -1.14 -5.67
C LEU A 176 5.76 -2.03 -6.91
N LYS A 177 6.86 -2.78 -6.99
CA LYS A 177 7.08 -3.75 -8.09
C LYS A 177 6.03 -4.86 -8.13
N CYS A 178 5.42 -5.23 -6.99
CA CYS A 178 4.34 -6.23 -6.96
C CYS A 178 3.06 -5.77 -7.68
N LEU A 179 2.90 -4.47 -7.99
CA LEU A 179 1.81 -3.97 -8.84
C LEU A 179 1.91 -4.49 -10.28
N GLY A 180 3.11 -4.85 -10.73
CA GLY A 180 3.37 -5.43 -12.05
C GLY A 180 3.03 -6.93 -12.16
N ASP A 181 2.55 -7.58 -11.08
CA ASP A 181 2.19 -8.99 -11.15
C ASP A 181 0.93 -9.24 -12.01
N ASN A 182 0.97 -10.28 -12.82
CA ASN A 182 -0.13 -10.65 -13.73
C ASN A 182 -1.42 -11.03 -13.00
N LYS A 183 -1.34 -11.51 -11.75
CA LYS A 183 -2.51 -11.95 -10.98
C LYS A 183 -3.22 -10.76 -10.35
N LYS A 184 -4.51 -10.60 -10.66
CA LYS A 184 -5.38 -9.57 -10.07
C LYS A 184 -5.30 -9.53 -8.54
N HIS A 185 -5.39 -10.70 -7.91
CA HIS A 185 -5.37 -10.78 -6.46
C HIS A 185 -4.03 -10.29 -5.85
N MET A 186 -2.90 -10.55 -6.50
CA MET A 186 -1.59 -10.01 -6.07
C MET A 186 -1.57 -8.49 -6.12
N ARG A 187 -2.11 -7.89 -7.20
CA ARG A 187 -2.21 -6.44 -7.33
C ARG A 187 -3.13 -5.84 -6.27
N GLU A 188 -4.25 -6.46 -5.97
CA GLU A 188 -5.18 -6.02 -4.90
C GLU A 188 -4.52 -6.08 -3.51
N CYS A 189 -3.80 -7.16 -3.20
CA CYS A 189 -3.02 -7.26 -1.95
C CYS A 189 -1.96 -6.16 -1.87
N THR A 190 -1.28 -5.89 -2.99
CA THR A 190 -0.26 -4.83 -3.06
C THR A 190 -0.87 -3.46 -2.81
N LEU A 191 -2.01 -3.15 -3.43
CA LEU A 191 -2.73 -1.89 -3.21
C LEU A 191 -3.16 -1.72 -1.76
N THR A 192 -3.69 -2.79 -1.14
CA THR A 192 -4.08 -2.77 0.28
C THR A 192 -2.89 -2.45 1.19
N ALA A 193 -1.72 -3.02 0.89
CA ALA A 193 -0.49 -2.74 1.64
C ALA A 193 -0.03 -1.27 1.46
N LEU A 194 -0.12 -0.74 0.24
CA LEU A 194 0.22 0.65 -0.06
C LEU A 194 -0.77 1.64 0.58
N ASP A 195 -2.07 1.34 0.61
CA ASP A 195 -3.08 2.15 1.31
C ASP A 195 -2.76 2.25 2.80
N SER A 196 -2.41 1.12 3.42
CA SER A 196 -1.96 1.07 4.82
C SER A 196 -0.71 1.93 5.04
N TRP A 197 0.18 1.96 4.06
CA TRP A 197 1.41 2.76 4.10
C TRP A 197 1.13 4.26 3.97
N VAL A 198 0.27 4.66 3.03
CA VAL A 198 -0.15 6.06 2.84
C VAL A 198 -0.81 6.58 4.12
N ALA A 199 -1.68 5.77 4.75
CA ALA A 199 -2.31 6.12 6.01
C ALA A 199 -1.30 6.30 7.16
N ALA A 200 -0.19 5.55 7.14
CA ALA A 200 0.83 5.59 8.18
C ALA A 200 1.85 6.73 7.99
N ALA A 201 2.36 6.94 6.78
CA ALA A 201 3.53 7.76 6.49
C ALA A 201 3.26 8.98 5.60
N GLN A 202 2.03 9.15 5.12
CA GLN A 202 1.61 10.18 4.16
C GLN A 202 2.17 9.94 2.73
N LEU A 203 1.41 10.41 1.74
CA LEU A 203 1.69 10.16 0.33
C LEU A 203 2.94 10.89 -0.17
N ASP A 204 3.21 12.10 0.34
CA ASP A 204 4.38 12.92 -0.03
C ASP A 204 5.70 12.17 0.20
N LYS A 205 5.77 11.37 1.27
CA LYS A 205 6.94 10.53 1.58
C LYS A 205 7.10 9.34 0.64
N MET A 206 6.06 8.94 -0.05
CA MET A 206 6.09 7.82 -1.00
C MET A 206 6.51 8.24 -2.41
N VAL A 207 6.31 9.51 -2.79
CA VAL A 207 6.58 10.04 -4.13
C VAL A 207 7.98 9.68 -4.67
N PRO A 208 9.10 9.85 -3.92
CA PRO A 208 10.42 9.51 -4.43
C PRO A 208 10.56 8.04 -4.83
N TYR A 209 9.92 7.14 -4.08
CA TYR A 209 9.96 5.71 -4.35
C TYR A 209 9.11 5.33 -5.55
N ILE A 210 7.97 5.99 -5.74
CA ILE A 210 7.10 5.82 -6.91
C ILE A 210 7.85 6.23 -8.18
N ILE A 211 8.52 7.38 -8.17
CA ILE A 211 9.31 7.86 -9.30
C ILE A 211 10.39 6.83 -9.67
N VAL A 212 11.13 6.32 -8.68
CA VAL A 212 12.16 5.28 -8.90
C VAL A 212 11.55 4.00 -9.47
N SER A 213 10.46 3.50 -8.89
CA SER A 213 9.79 2.28 -9.35
C SER A 213 9.22 2.38 -10.77
N LEU A 214 8.79 3.57 -11.20
CA LEU A 214 8.32 3.83 -12.57
C LEU A 214 9.50 4.02 -13.54
N GLY A 215 10.59 4.65 -13.11
CA GLY A 215 11.79 4.88 -13.93
C GLY A 215 12.58 3.60 -14.23
N ASP A 216 12.55 2.61 -13.34
CA ASP A 216 13.21 1.31 -13.51
C ASP A 216 12.43 0.32 -14.40
N GLN A 217 11.31 0.73 -15.01
CA GLN A 217 10.62 -0.04 -16.06
C GLN A 217 11.42 0.01 -17.37
N LYS A 218 12.66 -0.48 -17.35
CA LYS A 218 13.43 -0.76 -18.55
C LYS A 218 12.77 -1.94 -19.26
N THR A 219 11.92 -1.62 -20.23
CA THR A 219 11.55 -2.41 -21.42
C THR A 219 11.99 -3.87 -21.37
N GLY A 220 11.19 -4.74 -20.75
CA GLY A 220 11.32 -6.18 -20.88
C GLY A 220 10.80 -6.64 -22.24
N SER A 221 11.50 -6.29 -23.31
CA SER A 221 11.46 -6.98 -24.59
C SER A 221 12.72 -7.82 -24.69
N GLU A 222 12.63 -9.06 -24.25
CA GLU A 222 13.44 -10.19 -24.70
C GLU A 222 12.39 -11.27 -24.97
N GLY A 223 12.24 -11.85 -26.16
CA GLY A 223 13.20 -12.15 -27.21
C GLY A 223 12.87 -13.57 -27.64
#